data_AF-A0A832FU57-F1
#
_entry.id   AF-A0A832FU57-F1
#
_cell.length_a   1.000
_cell.length_b   1.000
_cell.length_c   1.000
_cell.angle_alpha   90.00
_cell.angle_beta   90.00
_cell.angle_gamma   90.00
#
_symmetry.space_group_name_H-M   'P 1'
#
loop_
_entity.id
_entity.type
_entity.pdbx_description
1 polymer ?
#
loop_
_entity_poly.entity_id
_entity_poly.type
_entity_poly.pdbx_seq_one_letter_code
_entity_poly.pdbx_strand_id
1 'polypeptide(L)'
;MRAYAAPSPAYCARSASRTTTYKGGTIMFIIGENIHIIAPRVKEAINTRNTQAIQEMALAQVRAGAACIDLNIGPQRKAGVEVMEWIVDAVQAVTDVPLSLDTTNLAAIEAGLKRCRAQAFINSTSAEAERLEAVPPLAAQYNARLIALTMAKEGIPVAAEERVAIAMDKLIPRAMEVGIPMENLYIDPLVLTVAGTQEYVPNAVEAIRMFKQVMDPAPMTVVGLSNVSNSVPAENRSQCTTRTRCIRAMIPAAGPAGKGAGPRVGGLGRTAGSARRGAPRAAAGGSEKRTAPRGRSSRNRRGPSARDIADRVANAC
;
A
#
# COMPACT_ATOMS: atom_id res chain seq x y z
N MET A 1 -22.36 6.77 20.44
CA MET A 1 -21.87 6.12 19.21
C MET A 1 -21.90 7.14 18.07
N ARG A 2 -20.76 7.68 17.65
CA ARG A 2 -20.69 8.44 16.38
C ARG A 2 -20.42 7.43 15.28
N ALA A 3 -21.42 7.12 14.47
CA ALA A 3 -21.23 6.38 13.23
C ALA A 3 -20.27 7.18 12.34
N TYR A 4 -19.13 6.59 11.99
CA TYR A 4 -18.30 7.13 10.93
C TYR A 4 -19.12 7.05 9.64
N ALA A 5 -19.49 8.21 9.09
CA ALA A 5 -20.03 8.28 7.75
C ALA A 5 -19.01 7.68 6.79
N ALA A 6 -19.44 6.77 5.92
CA ALA A 6 -18.61 6.25 4.85
C ALA A 6 -17.89 7.42 4.17
N PRO A 7 -16.56 7.37 3.97
CA PRO A 7 -15.82 8.50 3.45
C PRO A 7 -16.42 8.89 2.10
N SER A 8 -16.82 10.15 1.96
CA SER A 8 -17.36 10.66 0.70
C SER A 8 -16.41 10.34 -0.46
N PRO A 9 -16.92 10.12 -1.69
CA PRO A 9 -16.08 9.92 -2.88
C PRO A 9 -15.01 11.02 -3.06
N ALA A 10 -15.24 12.21 -2.50
CA ALA A 10 -14.31 13.33 -2.49
C ALA A 10 -13.08 13.14 -1.58
N TYR A 11 -13.09 12.21 -0.62
CA TYR A 11 -11.92 11.87 0.20
C TYR A 11 -10.99 10.91 -0.56
N CYS A 12 -11.57 9.92 -1.26
CA CYS A 12 -10.85 9.06 -2.20
C CYS A 12 -10.19 9.89 -3.32
N ALA A 13 -10.85 10.96 -3.79
CA ALA A 13 -10.29 11.90 -4.76
C ALA A 13 -9.20 12.84 -4.18
N ARG A 14 -9.18 13.11 -2.86
CA ARG A 14 -8.16 13.95 -2.22
C ARG A 14 -6.89 13.18 -1.86
N SER A 15 -6.98 11.92 -1.43
CA SER A 15 -5.81 11.03 -1.34
C SER A 15 -5.26 10.67 -2.73
N ALA A 16 -6.11 10.65 -3.77
CA ALA A 16 -5.68 10.47 -5.15
C ALA A 16 -4.72 11.56 -5.64
N SER A 17 -4.70 12.75 -5.03
CA SER A 17 -3.82 13.85 -5.47
C SER A 17 -2.31 13.59 -5.28
N ARG A 18 -1.92 12.63 -4.43
CA ARG A 18 -0.50 12.29 -4.16
C ARG A 18 -0.14 10.86 -4.55
N THR A 19 -0.89 10.35 -5.50
CA THR A 19 -0.74 8.98 -5.96
C THR A 19 0.07 8.97 -7.26
N THR A 20 1.27 8.39 -7.24
CA THR A 20 2.09 8.28 -8.45
C THR A 20 1.50 7.18 -9.34
N THR A 21 1.02 7.57 -10.52
CA THR A 21 0.48 6.63 -11.53
C THR A 21 1.64 6.11 -12.38
N TYR A 22 1.84 4.80 -12.42
CA TYR A 22 2.89 4.14 -13.21
C TYR A 22 2.33 3.73 -14.59
N LYS A 23 3.22 3.54 -15.59
CA LYS A 23 2.83 3.05 -16.93
C LYS A 23 2.03 1.75 -16.79
N GLY A 24 0.76 1.78 -17.19
CA GLY A 24 -0.22 0.69 -17.02
C GLY A 24 -1.38 1.01 -16.08
N GLY A 25 -1.47 2.23 -15.54
CA GLY A 25 -2.62 2.69 -14.74
C GLY A 25 -2.60 2.21 -13.28
N THR A 26 -1.54 1.52 -12.85
CA THR A 26 -1.41 1.06 -11.47
C THR A 26 -0.73 2.10 -10.60
N ILE A 27 -1.30 2.25 -9.43
CA ILE A 27 -0.92 3.16 -8.38
C ILE A 27 -0.05 2.39 -7.38
N MET A 28 1.16 2.88 -7.10
CA MET A 28 1.98 2.38 -5.99
C MET A 28 1.75 3.24 -4.75
N PHE A 29 1.42 2.61 -3.64
CA PHE A 29 1.27 3.27 -2.34
C PHE A 29 2.58 3.23 -1.57
N ILE A 30 3.07 4.40 -1.15
CA ILE A 30 4.35 4.52 -0.47
C ILE A 30 4.09 4.86 0.99
N ILE A 31 4.55 4.00 1.89
CA ILE A 31 4.60 4.25 3.33
C ILE A 31 6.04 4.69 3.64
N GLY A 32 6.22 5.90 4.16
CA GLY A 32 7.53 6.40 4.56
C GLY A 32 7.98 5.81 5.90
N GLU A 33 9.16 5.23 5.96
CA GLU A 33 9.66 4.41 7.09
C GLU A 33 10.64 5.13 8.03
N ASN A 34 10.92 6.40 7.78
CA ASN A 34 12.07 7.07 8.41
C ASN A 34 11.88 7.51 9.86
N ILE A 35 10.65 7.45 10.37
CA ILE A 35 10.37 7.75 11.78
C ILE A 35 10.38 6.42 12.52
N HIS A 36 11.59 5.91 12.76
CA HIS A 36 11.80 4.64 13.45
C HIS A 36 12.80 4.75 14.60
N ILE A 37 12.51 4.12 15.74
CA ILE A 37 13.27 4.24 17.00
C ILE A 37 14.74 3.84 16.90
N ILE A 38 15.12 3.04 15.90
CA ILE A 38 16.51 2.62 15.68
C ILE A 38 17.36 3.79 15.14
N ALA A 39 16.74 4.73 14.39
CA ALA A 39 17.45 5.92 13.92
C ALA A 39 17.86 6.82 15.09
N PRO A 40 19.15 7.18 15.23
CA PRO A 40 19.62 8.00 16.35
C PRO A 40 18.86 9.32 16.51
N ARG A 41 18.55 10.00 15.39
CA ARG A 41 17.79 11.26 15.39
C ARG A 41 16.37 11.10 15.92
N VAL A 42 15.69 10.00 15.57
CA VAL A 42 14.33 9.71 16.03
C VAL A 42 14.34 9.32 17.50
N LYS A 43 15.28 8.47 17.90
CA LYS A 43 15.47 8.08 19.31
C LYS A 43 15.66 9.29 20.21
N GLU A 44 16.55 10.21 19.82
CA GLU A 44 16.78 11.43 20.56
C GLU A 44 15.55 12.34 20.61
N ALA A 45 14.85 12.49 19.47
CA ALA A 45 13.62 13.27 19.42
C ALA A 45 12.51 12.70 20.32
N ILE A 46 12.37 11.37 20.40
CA ILE A 46 11.42 10.70 21.28
C ILE A 46 11.79 10.93 22.76
N ASN A 47 13.07 10.77 23.10
CA ASN A 47 13.56 10.94 24.48
C ASN A 47 13.39 12.37 24.99
N THR A 48 13.60 13.37 24.12
CA THR A 48 13.52 14.79 24.46
C THR A 48 12.17 15.43 24.15
N ARG A 49 11.19 14.65 23.65
CA ARG A 49 9.89 15.15 23.17
C ARG A 49 10.03 16.29 22.14
N ASN A 50 11.06 16.21 21.29
CA ASN A 50 11.33 17.22 20.27
C ASN A 50 10.34 17.10 19.10
N THR A 51 9.22 17.81 19.24
CA THR A 51 8.11 17.80 18.28
C THR A 51 8.54 18.33 16.91
N GLN A 52 9.36 19.38 16.88
CA GLN A 52 9.82 20.00 15.64
C GLN A 52 10.65 19.03 14.80
N ALA A 53 11.57 18.27 15.41
CA ALA A 53 12.38 17.30 14.68
C ALA A 53 11.51 16.22 14.00
N ILE A 54 10.49 15.71 14.69
CA ILE A 54 9.53 14.73 14.12
C ILE A 54 8.74 15.35 12.96
N GLN A 55 8.24 16.58 13.13
CA GLN A 55 7.48 17.30 12.11
C GLN A 55 8.29 17.55 10.83
N GLU A 56 9.55 17.95 10.97
CA GLU A 56 10.45 18.15 9.83
C GLU A 56 10.67 16.87 9.04
N MET A 57 10.88 15.74 9.72
CA MET A 57 11.03 14.42 9.09
C MET A 57 9.74 13.98 8.39
N ALA A 58 8.58 14.20 9.02
CA ALA A 58 7.30 13.88 8.40
C ALA A 58 7.04 14.69 7.12
N LEU A 59 7.26 16.01 7.17
CA LEU A 59 7.14 16.89 6.02
C LEU A 59 8.11 16.52 4.89
N ALA A 60 9.34 16.12 5.22
CA ALA A 60 10.32 15.67 4.24
C ALA A 60 9.81 14.43 3.47
N GLN A 61 9.32 13.42 4.19
CA GLN A 61 8.75 12.20 3.58
C GLN A 61 7.53 12.51 2.69
N VAL A 62 6.63 13.36 3.16
CA VAL A 62 5.46 13.78 2.37
C VAL A 62 5.87 14.54 1.10
N ARG A 63 6.83 15.47 1.20
CA ARG A 63 7.37 16.19 0.03
C ARG A 63 8.03 15.26 -0.97
N ALA A 64 8.62 14.17 -0.49
CA ALA A 64 9.23 13.16 -1.34
C ALA A 64 8.21 12.25 -2.05
N GLY A 65 6.97 12.19 -1.57
CA GLY A 65 5.88 11.43 -2.19
C GLY A 65 5.31 10.29 -1.33
N ALA A 66 5.62 10.24 -0.03
CA ALA A 66 4.97 9.30 0.88
C ALA A 66 3.46 9.59 0.98
N ALA A 67 2.66 8.55 0.77
CA ALA A 67 1.19 8.59 0.88
C ALA A 67 0.70 8.18 2.28
N CYS A 68 1.59 7.65 3.10
CA CYS A 68 1.39 7.30 4.51
C CYS A 68 2.75 7.44 5.23
N ILE A 69 2.73 7.69 6.54
CA ILE A 69 3.94 7.73 7.36
C ILE A 69 3.88 6.62 8.40
N ASP A 70 4.92 5.80 8.46
CA ASP A 70 5.15 4.81 9.50
C ASP A 70 5.78 5.45 10.74
N LEU A 71 5.26 5.07 11.91
CA LEU A 71 5.64 5.59 13.22
C LEU A 71 6.11 4.43 14.10
N ASN A 72 7.36 4.05 13.92
CA ASN A 72 7.96 2.97 14.70
C ASN A 72 8.56 3.50 16.00
N ILE A 73 7.87 3.24 17.10
CA ILE A 73 8.31 3.62 18.45
C ILE A 73 9.06 2.48 19.15
N GLY A 74 9.16 1.30 18.55
CA GLY A 74 9.64 0.07 19.20
C GLY A 74 8.67 -0.48 20.23
N PRO A 75 9.10 -1.43 21.09
CA PRO A 75 8.20 -2.10 22.04
C PRO A 75 7.74 -1.22 23.22
N GLN A 76 8.45 -0.11 23.51
CA GLN A 76 8.18 0.89 24.56
C GLN A 76 7.16 0.46 25.62
N ARG A 77 7.56 -0.45 26.52
CA ARG A 77 6.61 -1.14 27.42
C ARG A 77 5.87 -0.19 28.36
N LYS A 78 6.58 0.76 28.99
CA LYS A 78 6.00 1.69 29.97
C LYS A 78 5.51 2.99 29.34
N ALA A 79 6.35 3.61 28.50
CA ALA A 79 6.06 4.92 27.92
C ALA A 79 5.32 4.85 26.57
N GLY A 80 5.05 3.65 26.03
CA GLY A 80 4.58 3.49 24.65
C GLY A 80 3.27 4.20 24.34
N VAL A 81 2.32 4.22 25.30
CA VAL A 81 1.05 4.95 25.17
C VAL A 81 1.30 6.44 24.97
N GLU A 82 2.01 7.07 25.91
CA GLU A 82 2.30 8.51 25.88
C GLU A 82 3.13 8.90 24.65
N VAL A 83 4.15 8.08 24.31
CA VAL A 83 4.99 8.29 23.12
C VAL A 83 4.15 8.22 21.85
N MET A 84 3.26 7.22 21.73
CA MET A 84 2.43 7.06 20.54
C MET A 84 1.42 8.20 20.39
N GLU A 85 0.76 8.62 21.48
CA GLU A 85 -0.15 9.77 21.42
C GLU A 85 0.59 11.04 20.98
N TRP A 86 1.74 11.33 21.60
CA TRP A 86 2.55 12.49 21.28
C TRP A 86 3.02 12.50 19.82
N ILE A 87 3.56 11.38 19.32
CA ILE A 87 4.12 11.34 17.96
C ILE A 87 3.02 11.40 16.89
N VAL A 88 1.86 10.78 17.16
CA VAL A 88 0.67 10.86 16.29
C VAL A 88 0.16 12.30 16.21
N ASP A 89 0.06 13.00 17.34
CA ASP A 89 -0.37 14.40 17.38
C ASP A 89 0.65 15.32 16.69
N ALA A 90 1.95 15.09 16.90
CA ALA A 90 3.04 15.84 16.27
C ALA A 90 2.98 15.77 14.74
N VAL A 91 2.83 14.56 14.17
CA VAL A 91 2.87 14.35 12.71
C VAL A 91 1.59 14.86 12.03
N GLN A 92 0.41 14.64 12.63
CA GLN A 92 -0.86 15.12 12.07
C GLN A 92 -1.06 16.63 12.20
N ALA A 93 -0.24 17.32 13.00
CA ALA A 93 -0.25 18.78 13.05
C ALA A 93 0.31 19.41 11.76
N VAL A 94 1.14 18.69 11.01
CA VAL A 94 1.83 19.21 9.82
C VAL A 94 1.57 18.41 8.54
N THR A 95 0.88 17.28 8.64
CA THR A 95 0.52 16.43 7.48
C THR A 95 -0.91 15.91 7.59
N ASP A 96 -1.53 15.66 6.42
CA ASP A 96 -2.88 15.07 6.31
C ASP A 96 -2.86 13.62 5.82
N VAL A 97 -1.68 13.01 5.69
CA VAL A 97 -1.55 11.63 5.22
C VAL A 97 -1.90 10.66 6.34
N PRO A 98 -2.49 9.48 6.05
CA PRO A 98 -2.72 8.45 7.06
C PRO A 98 -1.41 8.00 7.70
N LEU A 99 -1.51 7.45 8.91
CA LEU A 99 -0.38 6.96 9.70
C LEU A 99 -0.38 5.44 9.78
N SER A 100 0.80 4.85 9.83
CA SER A 100 1.03 3.44 10.13
C SER A 100 1.65 3.35 11.52
N LEU A 101 0.91 2.75 12.46
CA LEU A 101 1.32 2.62 13.85
C LEU A 101 2.17 1.35 13.99
N ASP A 102 3.49 1.52 14.07
CA ASP A 102 4.45 0.40 14.11
C ASP A 102 4.96 0.16 15.54
N THR A 103 4.38 -0.85 16.20
CA THR A 103 4.82 -1.31 17.51
C THR A 103 4.23 -2.66 17.88
N THR A 104 4.95 -3.41 18.71
CA THR A 104 4.42 -4.63 19.35
C THR A 104 3.54 -4.33 20.56
N ASN A 105 3.49 -3.10 21.06
CA ASN A 105 2.69 -2.72 22.22
C ASN A 105 1.23 -2.43 21.85
N LEU A 106 0.31 -3.33 22.22
CA LEU A 106 -1.12 -3.21 21.88
C LEU A 106 -1.78 -1.96 22.48
N ALA A 107 -1.43 -1.60 23.72
CA ALA A 107 -1.98 -0.41 24.37
C ALA A 107 -1.53 0.88 23.65
N ALA A 108 -0.30 0.90 23.14
CA ALA A 108 0.20 2.02 22.35
C ALA A 108 -0.53 2.11 20.99
N ILE A 109 -0.76 0.98 20.30
CA ILE A 109 -1.56 0.94 19.08
C ILE A 109 -2.94 1.53 19.34
N GLU A 110 -3.65 1.04 20.37
CA GLU A 110 -4.99 1.52 20.69
C GLU A 110 -5.01 3.04 20.99
N ALA A 111 -4.03 3.53 21.76
CA ALA A 111 -3.90 4.95 22.07
C ALA A 111 -3.69 5.78 20.80
N GLY A 112 -2.82 5.34 19.89
CA GLY A 112 -2.61 5.98 18.59
C GLY A 112 -3.88 5.98 17.73
N LEU A 113 -4.61 4.87 17.67
CA LEU A 113 -5.87 4.75 16.92
C LEU A 113 -6.92 5.74 17.41
N LYS A 114 -7.03 5.97 18.74
CA LYS A 114 -7.94 6.97 19.32
C LYS A 114 -7.61 8.41 18.88
N ARG A 115 -6.36 8.69 18.52
CA ARG A 115 -5.85 10.02 18.13
C ARG A 115 -5.83 10.24 16.61
N CYS A 116 -5.81 9.18 15.82
CA CYS A 116 -5.75 9.28 14.37
C CYS A 116 -7.03 9.95 13.81
N ARG A 117 -6.84 10.97 12.97
CA ARG A 117 -7.93 11.71 12.29
C ARG A 117 -8.39 11.02 11.00
N ALA A 118 -7.50 10.23 10.40
CA ALA A 118 -7.74 9.46 9.19
C ALA A 118 -7.65 7.96 9.49
N GLN A 119 -8.12 7.14 8.54
CA GLN A 119 -8.00 5.69 8.63
C GLN A 119 -6.52 5.28 8.71
N ALA A 120 -6.09 4.81 9.88
CA ALA A 120 -4.71 4.41 10.14
C ALA A 120 -4.44 2.96 9.71
N PHE A 121 -3.16 2.62 9.58
CA PHE A 121 -2.68 1.26 9.50
C PHE A 121 -2.20 0.80 10.89
N ILE A 122 -2.48 -0.46 11.22
CA ILE A 122 -1.81 -1.17 12.31
C ILE A 122 -0.68 -1.99 11.68
N ASN A 123 0.55 -1.70 12.10
CA ASN A 123 1.74 -2.44 11.71
C ASN A 123 2.33 -3.12 12.98
N SER A 124 2.06 -4.39 13.24
CA SER A 124 1.33 -5.37 12.44
C SER A 124 0.74 -6.46 13.34
N THR A 125 0.03 -7.40 12.72
CA THR A 125 -0.26 -8.73 13.31
C THR A 125 0.60 -9.82 12.69
N SER A 126 0.77 -10.93 13.39
CA SER A 126 1.39 -12.17 12.92
C SER A 126 0.37 -13.33 13.03
N ALA A 127 0.75 -14.53 12.62
CA ALA A 127 -0.04 -15.75 12.82
C ALA A 127 0.25 -16.44 14.17
N GLU A 128 0.93 -15.76 15.09
CA GLU A 128 1.07 -16.19 16.48
C GLU A 128 -0.27 -16.01 17.19
N ALA A 129 -0.71 -17.03 17.94
CA ALA A 129 -2.05 -17.09 18.53
C ALA A 129 -2.42 -15.83 19.33
N GLU A 130 -1.57 -15.41 20.27
CA GLU A 130 -1.82 -14.24 21.12
C GLU A 130 -2.00 -12.95 20.30
N ARG A 131 -1.18 -12.79 19.25
CA ARG A 131 -1.23 -11.59 18.40
C ARG A 131 -2.47 -11.61 17.49
N LEU A 132 -2.76 -12.77 16.91
CA LEU A 132 -3.87 -13.02 16.00
C LEU A 132 -5.25 -12.97 16.71
N GLU A 133 -5.28 -13.27 18.00
CA GLU A 133 -6.48 -13.12 18.83
C GLU A 133 -6.75 -11.66 19.20
N ALA A 134 -5.70 -10.87 19.46
CA ALA A 134 -5.84 -9.53 20.02
C ALA A 134 -5.86 -8.39 18.98
N VAL A 135 -5.02 -8.43 17.95
CA VAL A 135 -4.83 -7.30 17.01
C VAL A 135 -5.97 -7.17 15.99
N PRO A 136 -6.46 -8.24 15.32
CA PRO A 136 -7.53 -8.10 14.34
C PRO A 136 -8.85 -7.54 14.91
N PRO A 137 -9.35 -7.96 16.10
CA PRO A 137 -10.52 -7.33 16.69
C PRO A 137 -10.33 -5.83 16.95
N LEU A 138 -9.13 -5.42 17.37
CA LEU A 138 -8.79 -4.01 17.55
C LEU A 138 -8.84 -3.25 16.21
N ALA A 139 -8.29 -3.84 15.14
CA ALA A 139 -8.35 -3.25 13.81
C ALA A 139 -9.82 -3.05 13.35
N ALA A 140 -10.67 -4.06 13.55
CA ALA A 140 -12.09 -4.00 13.23
C ALA A 140 -12.82 -2.92 14.04
N GLN A 141 -12.58 -2.85 15.35
CA GLN A 141 -13.19 -1.87 16.26
C GLN A 141 -12.93 -0.42 15.83
N TYR A 142 -11.71 -0.12 15.37
CA TYR A 142 -11.29 1.23 14.98
C TYR A 142 -11.36 1.46 13.45
N ASN A 143 -11.89 0.50 12.68
CA ASN A 143 -11.90 0.53 11.21
C ASN A 143 -10.50 0.79 10.61
N ALA A 144 -9.45 0.25 11.24
CA ALA A 144 -8.08 0.42 10.81
C ALA A 144 -7.73 -0.58 9.68
N ARG A 145 -6.79 -0.18 8.82
CA ARG A 145 -6.13 -1.11 7.90
C ARG A 145 -5.16 -1.98 8.68
N LEU A 146 -5.04 -3.24 8.30
CA LEU A 146 -4.21 -4.21 9.01
C LEU A 146 -3.12 -4.74 8.10
N ILE A 147 -1.87 -4.59 8.53
CA ILE A 147 -0.72 -5.29 7.94
C ILE A 147 -0.56 -6.61 8.69
N ALA A 148 -0.61 -7.73 7.96
CA ALA A 148 -0.52 -9.08 8.48
C ALA A 148 0.72 -9.78 7.91
N LEU A 149 1.68 -10.05 8.80
CA LEU A 149 2.94 -10.69 8.46
C LEU A 149 2.77 -12.19 8.32
N THR A 150 3.32 -12.80 7.26
CA THR A 150 3.36 -14.26 7.12
C THR A 150 4.45 -14.88 7.99
N MET A 151 4.27 -14.76 9.30
CA MET A 151 5.17 -15.26 10.33
C MET A 151 4.33 -16.02 11.36
N ALA A 152 4.81 -17.19 11.76
CA ALA A 152 4.20 -18.00 12.82
C ALA A 152 5.13 -18.05 14.05
N LYS A 153 4.74 -18.81 15.08
CA LYS A 153 5.53 -18.97 16.31
C LYS A 153 6.91 -19.58 16.04
N GLU A 154 7.00 -20.42 15.03
CA GLU A 154 8.22 -21.08 14.57
C GLU A 154 9.17 -20.12 13.83
N GLY A 155 8.70 -18.90 13.52
CA GLY A 155 9.45 -17.86 12.84
C GLY A 155 8.93 -17.57 11.43
N ILE A 156 9.84 -17.10 10.58
CA ILE A 156 9.54 -16.67 9.21
C ILE A 156 9.83 -17.86 8.28
N PRO A 157 8.84 -18.37 7.54
CA PRO A 157 9.07 -19.47 6.60
C PRO A 157 10.02 -19.06 5.48
N VAL A 158 10.87 -19.98 5.05
CA VAL A 158 11.70 -19.76 3.86
C VAL A 158 10.83 -19.87 2.60
N ALA A 159 10.09 -20.97 2.46
CA ALA A 159 9.36 -21.33 1.25
C ALA A 159 8.16 -20.39 0.97
N ALA A 160 7.92 -20.12 -0.31
CA ALA A 160 6.80 -19.28 -0.75
C ALA A 160 5.44 -19.90 -0.40
N GLU A 161 5.32 -21.22 -0.58
CA GLU A 161 4.11 -22.01 -0.34
C GLU A 161 3.69 -21.93 1.13
N GLU A 162 4.66 -22.03 2.05
CA GLU A 162 4.40 -21.94 3.49
C GLU A 162 3.90 -20.55 3.89
N ARG A 163 4.45 -19.48 3.29
CA ARG A 163 3.95 -18.10 3.50
C ARG A 163 2.52 -17.95 3.00
N VAL A 164 2.22 -18.56 1.86
CA VAL A 164 0.86 -18.56 1.29
C VAL A 164 -0.10 -19.32 2.19
N ALA A 165 0.29 -20.50 2.68
CA ALA A 165 -0.50 -21.28 3.62
C ALA A 165 -0.81 -20.48 4.90
N ILE A 166 0.18 -19.82 5.50
CA ILE A 166 -0.06 -18.96 6.69
C ILE A 166 -1.11 -17.88 6.40
N ALA A 167 -1.03 -17.21 5.25
CA ALA A 167 -1.98 -16.17 4.89
C ALA A 167 -3.40 -16.73 4.68
N MET A 168 -3.52 -17.84 3.94
CA MET A 168 -4.81 -18.43 3.55
C MET A 168 -5.48 -19.19 4.70
N ASP A 169 -4.71 -19.84 5.57
CA ASP A 169 -5.24 -20.72 6.61
C ASP A 169 -5.48 -19.97 7.93
N LYS A 170 -4.73 -18.88 8.19
CA LYS A 170 -4.75 -18.18 9.49
C LYS A 170 -5.11 -16.71 9.38
N LEU A 171 -4.34 -15.94 8.60
CA LEU A 171 -4.44 -14.47 8.63
C LEU A 171 -5.74 -13.97 7.99
N ILE A 172 -6.04 -14.41 6.76
CA ILE A 172 -7.23 -13.97 6.02
C ILE A 172 -8.53 -14.48 6.68
N PRO A 173 -8.66 -15.78 7.04
CA PRO A 173 -9.86 -16.25 7.72
C PRO A 173 -10.14 -15.49 9.01
N ARG A 174 -9.10 -15.23 9.82
CA ARG A 174 -9.27 -14.45 11.05
C ARG A 174 -9.74 -13.03 10.78
N ALA A 175 -9.14 -12.36 9.80
CA ALA A 175 -9.54 -11.01 9.42
C ALA A 175 -11.00 -10.95 8.95
N MET A 176 -11.44 -11.95 8.17
CA MET A 176 -12.84 -12.06 7.72
C MET A 176 -13.80 -12.34 8.88
N GLU A 177 -13.43 -13.24 9.81
CA GLU A 177 -14.24 -13.59 10.99
C GLU A 177 -14.55 -12.37 11.86
N VAL A 178 -13.56 -11.49 12.08
CA VAL A 178 -13.74 -10.25 12.86
C VAL A 178 -14.33 -9.10 12.04
N GLY A 179 -14.61 -9.31 10.75
CA GLY A 179 -15.26 -8.34 9.88
C GLY A 179 -14.34 -7.29 9.24
N ILE A 180 -13.04 -7.53 9.12
CA ILE A 180 -12.13 -6.65 8.37
C ILE A 180 -12.37 -6.87 6.86
N PRO A 181 -12.70 -5.82 6.08
CA PRO A 181 -12.81 -5.92 4.63
C PRO A 181 -11.48 -6.29 3.99
N MET A 182 -11.50 -7.10 2.92
CA MET A 182 -10.28 -7.49 2.19
C MET A 182 -9.49 -6.30 1.64
N GLU A 183 -10.14 -5.18 1.31
CA GLU A 183 -9.49 -3.93 0.89
C GLU A 183 -8.66 -3.26 1.99
N ASN A 184 -8.92 -3.59 3.26
CA ASN A 184 -8.21 -3.08 4.43
C ASN A 184 -7.16 -4.07 4.96
N LEU A 185 -7.05 -5.28 4.40
CA LEU A 185 -6.09 -6.30 4.80
C LEU A 185 -4.91 -6.35 3.84
N TYR A 186 -3.70 -6.14 4.36
CA TYR A 186 -2.45 -6.12 3.61
C TYR A 186 -1.55 -7.26 4.09
N ILE A 187 -1.22 -8.18 3.19
CA ILE A 187 -0.34 -9.30 3.50
C ILE A 187 1.11 -8.88 3.24
N ASP A 188 1.96 -9.03 4.25
CA ASP A 188 3.41 -8.86 4.11
C ASP A 188 4.08 -10.23 4.15
N PRO A 189 4.71 -10.69 3.05
CA PRO A 189 5.43 -11.95 3.08
C PRO A 189 6.67 -11.90 3.98
N LEU A 190 7.13 -10.72 4.44
CA LEU A 190 8.40 -10.44 5.10
C LEU A 190 9.62 -10.69 4.22
N VAL A 191 10.20 -9.62 3.70
CA VAL A 191 11.51 -9.70 3.06
C VAL A 191 12.60 -9.42 4.08
N LEU A 192 13.55 -10.35 4.21
CA LEU A 192 14.73 -10.22 5.06
C LEU A 192 15.92 -9.63 4.30
N THR A 193 16.98 -9.29 5.03
CA THR A 193 18.25 -8.87 4.43
C THR A 193 18.78 -9.90 3.43
N VAL A 194 19.46 -9.47 2.38
CA VAL A 194 20.19 -10.40 1.51
C VAL A 194 21.45 -10.92 2.19
N ALA A 195 22.01 -10.18 3.15
CA ALA A 195 23.22 -10.57 3.85
C ALA A 195 22.94 -11.74 4.82
N GLY A 196 23.23 -12.96 4.37
CA GLY A 196 23.11 -14.18 5.18
C GLY A 196 21.75 -14.89 5.10
N THR A 197 20.78 -14.33 4.37
CA THR A 197 19.45 -14.91 4.16
C THR A 197 18.99 -14.73 2.71
N GLN A 198 19.90 -14.94 1.75
CA GLN A 198 19.70 -14.75 0.31
C GLN A 198 18.47 -15.51 -0.24
N GLU A 199 18.16 -16.67 0.34
CA GLU A 199 17.04 -17.53 -0.06
C GLU A 199 15.66 -16.92 0.22
N TYR A 200 15.55 -15.95 1.13
CA TYR A 200 14.25 -15.38 1.54
C TYR A 200 13.66 -14.45 0.47
N VAL A 201 14.51 -13.71 -0.26
CA VAL A 201 14.04 -12.69 -1.21
C VAL A 201 13.31 -13.31 -2.41
N PRO A 202 13.85 -14.32 -3.12
CA PRO A 202 13.13 -14.96 -4.21
C PRO A 202 11.81 -15.58 -3.77
N ASN A 203 11.78 -16.24 -2.61
CA ASN A 203 10.56 -16.85 -2.07
C ASN A 203 9.51 -15.82 -1.66
N ALA A 204 9.91 -14.67 -1.11
CA ALA A 204 8.97 -13.59 -0.80
C ALA A 204 8.35 -13.00 -2.08
N VAL A 205 9.15 -12.82 -3.14
CA VAL A 205 8.67 -12.38 -4.46
C VAL A 205 7.67 -13.41 -5.02
N GLU A 206 8.00 -14.69 -4.92
CA GLU A 206 7.15 -15.77 -5.41
C GLU A 206 5.85 -15.88 -4.62
N ALA A 207 5.88 -15.73 -3.29
CA ALA A 207 4.68 -15.68 -2.46
C ALA A 207 3.75 -14.54 -2.90
N ILE A 208 4.29 -13.37 -3.24
CA ILE A 208 3.50 -12.25 -3.78
C ILE A 208 2.86 -12.60 -5.11
N ARG A 209 3.57 -13.29 -6.00
CA ARG A 209 3.03 -13.79 -7.27
C ARG A 209 1.87 -14.76 -7.00
N MET A 210 2.05 -15.69 -6.07
CA MET A 210 1.05 -16.68 -5.68
C MET A 210 -0.17 -16.04 -5.03
N PHE A 211 -0.02 -15.03 -4.16
CA PHE A 211 -1.14 -14.30 -3.57
C PHE A 211 -2.11 -13.74 -4.61
N LYS A 212 -1.59 -13.31 -5.77
CA LYS A 212 -2.42 -12.81 -6.87
C LYS A 212 -3.15 -13.89 -7.66
N GLN A 213 -2.82 -15.16 -7.45
CA GLN A 213 -3.40 -16.30 -8.17
C GLN A 213 -4.35 -17.13 -7.31
N VAL A 214 -4.14 -17.16 -5.99
CA VAL A 214 -4.89 -18.04 -5.09
C VAL A 214 -6.25 -17.49 -4.66
N MET A 215 -6.53 -16.21 -4.87
CA MET A 215 -7.77 -15.57 -4.42
C MET A 215 -8.24 -14.47 -5.39
N ASP A 216 -9.56 -14.35 -5.56
CA ASP A 216 -10.21 -13.27 -6.30
C ASP A 216 -11.37 -12.68 -5.47
N PRO A 217 -11.34 -11.38 -5.11
CA PRO A 217 -10.27 -10.41 -5.39
C PRO A 217 -8.98 -10.76 -4.64
N ALA A 218 -7.84 -10.58 -5.31
CA ALA A 218 -6.54 -10.86 -4.71
C ALA A 218 -6.26 -9.95 -3.49
N PRO A 219 -5.66 -10.48 -2.41
CA PRO A 219 -5.30 -9.68 -1.25
C PRO A 219 -4.29 -8.59 -1.61
N MET A 220 -4.36 -7.48 -0.89
CA MET A 220 -3.35 -6.43 -0.95
C MET A 220 -2.03 -6.94 -0.39
N THR A 221 -0.92 -6.46 -0.95
CA THR A 221 0.43 -6.86 -0.53
C THR A 221 1.27 -5.64 -0.20
N VAL A 222 2.04 -5.71 0.89
CA VAL A 222 2.97 -4.67 1.35
C VAL A 222 4.31 -5.31 1.68
N VAL A 223 5.42 -4.58 1.53
CA VAL A 223 6.76 -5.08 1.84
C VAL A 223 7.63 -3.94 2.37
N GLY A 224 8.34 -4.20 3.47
CA GLY A 224 9.46 -3.36 3.93
C GLY A 224 10.68 -3.47 3.02
N LEU A 225 10.88 -2.50 2.12
CA LEU A 225 11.94 -2.55 1.10
C LEU A 225 13.35 -2.34 1.66
N SER A 226 13.50 -1.55 2.73
CA SER A 226 14.80 -1.29 3.37
C SER A 226 15.44 -2.55 3.92
N ASN A 227 14.63 -3.47 4.47
CA ASN A 227 15.06 -4.70 5.10
C ASN A 227 16.01 -5.51 4.22
N VAL A 228 15.76 -5.55 2.90
CA VAL A 228 16.57 -6.29 1.93
C VAL A 228 18.04 -5.86 1.92
N SER A 229 18.28 -4.57 2.15
CA SER A 229 19.60 -3.96 2.05
C SER A 229 20.28 -3.74 3.40
N ASN A 230 19.64 -4.13 4.51
CA ASN A 230 20.24 -4.01 5.83
C ASN A 230 21.56 -4.79 5.90
N SER A 231 22.59 -4.18 6.46
CA SER A 231 23.95 -4.76 6.57
C SER A 231 24.65 -5.06 5.24
N VAL A 232 24.09 -4.62 4.10
CA VAL A 232 24.79 -4.68 2.80
C VAL A 232 25.72 -3.46 2.67
N PRO A 233 26.96 -3.64 2.17
CA PRO A 233 27.88 -2.53 1.87
C PRO A 233 27.23 -1.46 0.99
N ALA A 234 27.57 -0.20 1.23
CA ALA A 234 26.90 0.95 0.61
C ALA A 234 26.91 0.89 -0.92
N GLU A 235 28.01 0.41 -1.54
CA GLU A 235 28.12 0.25 -2.99
C GLU A 235 27.10 -0.73 -3.59
N ASN A 236 26.58 -1.68 -2.79
CA ASN A 236 25.72 -2.76 -3.26
C ASN A 236 24.24 -2.57 -2.89
N ARG A 237 23.90 -1.59 -2.04
CA ARG A 237 22.51 -1.34 -1.61
C ARG A 237 21.56 -0.98 -2.74
N SER A 238 22.03 -0.20 -3.71
CA SER A 238 21.24 0.21 -4.88
C SER A 238 20.82 -0.99 -5.75
N GLN A 239 21.64 -2.04 -5.78
CA GLN A 239 21.38 -3.26 -6.54
C GLN A 239 20.32 -4.14 -5.85
N CYS A 240 20.40 -4.25 -4.51
CA CYS A 240 19.43 -4.99 -3.68
C CYS A 240 18.04 -4.33 -3.71
N THR A 241 17.98 -3.01 -3.59
CA THR A 241 16.72 -2.25 -3.63
C THR A 241 16.12 -2.22 -5.03
N THR A 242 16.90 -2.11 -6.11
CA THR A 242 16.36 -2.11 -7.48
C THR A 242 15.68 -3.42 -7.86
N ARG A 243 16.22 -4.58 -7.44
CA ARG A 243 15.58 -5.90 -7.66
C ARG A 243 14.31 -6.09 -6.82
N THR A 244 14.28 -5.55 -5.61
CA THR A 244 13.12 -5.65 -4.71
C THR A 244 12.03 -4.62 -5.03
N ARG A 245 12.36 -3.47 -5.63
CA ARG A 245 11.40 -2.47 -6.13
C ARG A 245 10.46 -3.01 -7.23
N CYS A 246 10.75 -4.17 -7.80
CA CYS A 246 9.81 -4.89 -8.67
C CYS A 246 8.63 -5.52 -7.89
N ILE A 247 8.70 -5.53 -6.55
CA ILE A 247 7.66 -6.03 -5.67
C ILE A 247 6.59 -4.95 -5.49
N ARG A 248 5.43 -5.21 -6.09
CA ARG A 248 4.38 -4.23 -6.35
C ARG A 248 3.31 -4.30 -5.25
N ALA A 249 3.19 -3.25 -4.46
CA ALA A 249 1.93 -2.97 -3.77
C ALA A 249 0.91 -2.53 -4.82
N MET A 250 0.07 -3.46 -5.28
CA MET A 250 -1.01 -3.15 -6.23
C MET A 250 -2.21 -2.61 -5.47
N ILE A 251 -2.42 -1.29 -5.45
CA ILE A 251 -3.75 -0.73 -5.16
C ILE A 251 -4.59 -0.82 -6.44
N PRO A 252 -5.76 -1.48 -6.45
CA PRO A 252 -6.69 -1.34 -7.55
C PRO A 252 -7.13 0.13 -7.65
N ALA A 253 -6.91 0.74 -8.81
CA ALA A 253 -7.44 2.07 -9.09
C ALA A 253 -8.96 1.99 -9.07
N ALA A 254 -9.61 2.73 -8.16
CA ALA A 254 -11.04 2.95 -8.24
C ALA A 254 -11.34 3.66 -9.57
N GLY A 255 -11.82 2.90 -10.56
CA GLY A 255 -12.30 3.45 -11.83
C GLY A 255 -13.54 4.32 -11.58
N PRO A 256 -13.78 5.36 -12.40
CA PRO A 256 -14.95 6.20 -12.23
C PRO A 256 -16.21 5.34 -12.39
N ALA A 257 -17.09 5.40 -11.38
CA ALA A 257 -18.39 4.75 -11.39
C ALA A 257 -19.13 5.08 -12.69
N GLY A 258 -19.33 4.06 -13.53
CA GLY A 258 -20.14 4.16 -14.73
C GLY A 258 -21.55 4.60 -14.37
N LYS A 259 -22.00 5.71 -14.94
CA LYS A 259 -23.36 6.22 -14.81
C LYS A 259 -24.35 5.18 -15.36
N GLY A 260 -25.18 4.66 -14.47
CA GLY A 260 -26.60 4.35 -14.66
C GLY A 260 -27.02 3.51 -15.88
N ALA A 261 -27.37 2.26 -15.62
CA ALA A 261 -28.41 1.57 -16.37
C ALA A 261 -29.38 0.95 -15.34
N GLY A 262 -30.40 1.73 -14.94
CA GLY A 262 -31.54 1.18 -14.20
C GLY A 262 -32.37 0.27 -15.11
N PRO A 263 -33.08 -0.72 -14.56
CA PRO A 263 -33.91 -1.62 -15.35
C PRO A 263 -35.10 -0.85 -15.93
N ARG A 264 -35.17 -0.74 -17.26
CA ARG A 264 -36.38 -0.23 -17.94
C ARG A 264 -37.45 -1.30 -17.92
N VAL A 265 -38.49 -1.06 -17.13
CA VAL A 265 -39.79 -1.71 -17.27
C VAL A 265 -40.41 -1.18 -18.57
N GLY A 266 -40.48 -2.02 -19.61
CA GLY A 266 -41.05 -1.68 -20.91
C GLY A 266 -42.37 -2.40 -21.13
N GLY A 267 -43.46 -1.73 -20.80
CA GLY A 267 -44.82 -2.14 -21.16
C GLY A 267 -45.10 -2.01 -22.66
N LEU A 268 -46.02 -2.87 -23.09
CA LEU A 268 -46.71 -2.97 -24.39
C LEU A 268 -46.84 -1.68 -25.21
N GLY A 269 -46.58 -1.77 -26.51
CA GLY A 269 -46.99 -0.77 -27.50
C GLY A 269 -46.62 -1.17 -28.94
N ARG A 270 -47.64 -1.50 -29.73
CA ARG A 270 -47.60 -1.95 -31.14
C ARG A 270 -47.01 -0.89 -32.09
N THR A 271 -46.33 -1.31 -33.16
CA THR A 271 -46.80 -1.32 -34.57
C THR A 271 -45.64 -1.34 -35.58
N ALA A 272 -45.73 -2.31 -36.51
CA ALA A 272 -45.46 -2.27 -37.96
C ALA A 272 -44.21 -1.57 -38.54
N GLY A 273 -43.54 -2.26 -39.48
CA GLY A 273 -43.13 -1.59 -40.72
C GLY A 273 -41.76 -1.92 -41.31
N SER A 274 -41.74 -2.99 -42.11
CA SER A 274 -40.98 -3.11 -43.37
C SER A 274 -39.48 -3.45 -43.35
N ALA A 275 -39.19 -4.54 -44.06
CA ALA A 275 -37.89 -5.05 -44.45
C ALA A 275 -37.41 -4.44 -45.78
N ARG A 276 -36.08 -4.48 -46.01
CA ARG A 276 -35.34 -4.65 -47.29
C ARG A 276 -33.84 -4.69 -46.93
N ARG A 277 -33.15 -5.84 -46.88
CA ARG A 277 -32.50 -6.61 -47.98
C ARG A 277 -31.70 -5.76 -48.97
N GLY A 278 -30.39 -6.05 -49.08
CA GLY A 278 -29.53 -5.68 -50.20
C GLY A 278 -28.04 -5.87 -49.89
N ALA A 279 -27.40 -6.84 -50.53
CA ALA A 279 -26.08 -7.38 -50.21
C ALA A 279 -24.94 -6.78 -51.10
N PRO A 280 -23.79 -7.44 -51.39
CA PRO A 280 -22.43 -6.94 -51.12
C PRO A 280 -21.55 -6.70 -52.39
N ARG A 281 -20.30 -6.24 -52.23
CA ARG A 281 -19.11 -6.47 -53.13
C ARG A 281 -17.92 -5.63 -52.61
N ALA A 282 -16.74 -6.18 -52.28
CA ALA A 282 -15.69 -6.88 -53.05
C ALA A 282 -14.55 -5.94 -53.54
N ALA A 283 -13.37 -6.25 -53.01
CA ALA A 283 -11.95 -5.94 -53.32
C ALA A 283 -11.52 -5.17 -54.59
N ALA A 284 -10.51 -4.31 -54.41
CA ALA A 284 -9.24 -4.13 -55.18
C ALA A 284 -8.58 -2.84 -54.63
N GLY A 285 -7.30 -2.78 -54.21
CA GLY A 285 -6.09 -3.01 -55.00
C GLY A 285 -5.57 -1.66 -55.54
N GLY A 286 -4.48 -1.10 -55.00
CA GLY A 286 -3.88 0.12 -55.55
C GLY A 286 -2.93 0.87 -54.60
N SER A 287 -1.64 0.64 -54.78
CA SER A 287 -0.52 1.36 -54.17
C SER A 287 -0.37 2.77 -54.73
N GLU A 288 -0.15 3.78 -53.89
CA GLU A 288 0.58 4.98 -54.30
C GLU A 288 1.21 5.71 -53.12
N LYS A 289 2.54 5.91 -53.22
CA LYS A 289 3.36 6.70 -52.31
C LYS A 289 3.01 8.18 -52.46
N ARG A 290 2.62 8.85 -51.38
CA ARG A 290 2.73 10.32 -51.27
C ARG A 290 3.41 10.72 -49.96
N THR A 291 4.40 11.57 -50.15
CA THR A 291 5.31 12.17 -49.19
C THR A 291 4.57 13.12 -48.23
N ALA A 292 4.84 12.98 -46.91
CA ALA A 292 4.37 13.90 -45.88
C ALA A 292 5.50 14.87 -45.45
N PRO A 293 5.21 16.14 -45.14
CA PRO A 293 6.22 17.15 -44.85
C PRO A 293 6.75 17.04 -43.41
N ARG A 294 8.02 17.43 -43.24
CA ARG A 294 8.76 17.45 -41.97
C ARG A 294 8.06 18.34 -40.92
N GLY A 295 7.39 17.72 -39.95
CA GLY A 295 6.90 18.36 -38.73
C GLY A 295 7.94 18.30 -37.60
N ARG A 296 8.24 19.47 -37.00
CA ARG A 296 9.17 19.64 -35.88
C ARG A 296 8.88 18.68 -34.73
N SER A 297 9.94 18.06 -34.19
CA SER A 297 9.84 17.20 -33.01
C SER A 297 9.38 18.01 -31.80
N SER A 298 8.13 17.82 -31.39
CA SER A 298 7.70 18.15 -30.03
C SER A 298 8.49 17.23 -29.12
N ARG A 299 9.50 17.77 -28.42
CA ARG A 299 10.19 17.08 -27.33
C ARG A 299 9.12 16.59 -26.36
N ASN A 300 8.87 15.29 -26.39
CA ASN A 300 8.00 14.60 -25.48
C ASN A 300 8.62 14.76 -24.09
N ARG A 301 8.17 15.75 -23.30
CA ARG A 301 8.56 15.90 -21.90
C ARG A 301 7.98 14.71 -21.16
N ARG A 302 8.71 13.59 -21.17
CA ARG A 302 8.43 12.43 -20.34
C ARG A 302 8.49 12.92 -18.90
N GLY A 303 7.38 12.79 -18.17
CA GLY A 303 7.39 12.98 -16.72
C GLY A 303 8.40 12.03 -16.05
N PRO A 304 8.80 12.32 -14.81
CA PRO A 304 9.76 11.49 -14.08
C PRO A 304 9.26 10.04 -14.02
N SER A 305 10.18 9.10 -14.25
CA SER A 305 9.85 7.68 -14.21
C SER A 305 9.61 7.21 -12.78
N ALA A 306 8.92 6.08 -12.68
CA ALA A 306 8.86 5.19 -11.53
C ALA A 306 10.11 5.18 -10.64
N ARG A 307 11.25 5.01 -11.31
CA ARG A 307 12.58 4.91 -10.73
C ARG A 307 13.01 6.25 -10.12
N ASP A 308 12.78 7.35 -10.84
CA ASP A 308 13.18 8.70 -10.41
C ASP A 308 12.45 9.17 -9.15
N ILE A 309 11.18 8.78 -8.96
CA ILE A 309 10.41 9.13 -7.76
C ILE A 309 10.79 8.24 -6.58
N ALA A 310 10.93 6.94 -6.79
CA ALA A 310 11.39 6.03 -5.74
C ALA A 310 12.82 6.36 -5.27
N ASP A 311 13.70 6.81 -6.18
CA ASP A 311 15.04 7.29 -5.85
C ASP A 311 15.00 8.64 -5.12
N ARG A 312 14.07 9.55 -5.47
CA ARG A 312 13.87 10.80 -4.72
C ARG A 312 13.35 10.54 -3.30
N VAL A 313 12.45 9.58 -3.12
CA VAL A 313 12.00 9.15 -1.79
C VAL A 313 13.16 8.53 -1.04
N ALA A 314 13.82 7.51 -1.59
CA ALA A 314 14.92 6.83 -0.92
C ALA A 314 16.11 7.73 -0.58
N ASN A 315 16.34 8.83 -1.32
CA ASN A 315 17.43 9.78 -1.05
C ASN A 315 17.00 11.00 -0.23
N ALA A 316 15.70 11.32 -0.16
CA ALA A 316 15.15 12.30 0.77
C ALA A 316 14.87 11.67 2.15
N CYS A 317 14.83 10.34 2.17
CA CYS A 317 14.84 9.49 3.33
C CYS A 317 16.26 9.29 3.87
#